data_AF-A0A377GY99-F1
#
_entry.id   AF-A0A377GY99-F1
#
_cell.length_a   1.000
_cell.length_b   1.000
_cell.length_c   1.000
_cell.angle_alpha   90.00
_cell.angle_beta   90.00
_cell.angle_gamma   90.00
#
_symmetry.space_group_name_H-M   'P 1'
#
loop_
_entity.id
_entity.type
_entity.pdbx_description
1 polymer ?
#
loop_
_entity_poly.entity_id
_entity_poly.type
_entity_poly.pdbx_seq_one_letter_code
_entity_poly.pdbx_strand_id
1 'polypeptide(L)'
;MCYHNIYDSWIWLGGHTDGDSNLKNVILKEIKEESGLTNIRFLSENIFSLEVLTVAGHMKNGEYISSHLHLNLTFLLEANTTEKLFIKHDEIVT
;
A
#
# COMPACT_ATOMS: atom_id res chain seq x y z
N MET A 1 -0.38 4.41 8.15
CA MET A 1 -1.72 4.44 7.56
C MET A 1 -1.90 5.78 6.88
N CYS A 2 -2.49 5.80 5.70
CA CYS A 2 -2.88 7.00 4.96
C CYS A 2 -4.40 6.96 4.70
N TYR A 3 -4.98 8.08 4.30
CA TYR A 3 -6.41 8.20 4.02
C TYR A 3 -6.67 7.98 2.53
N HIS A 4 -7.53 7.02 2.20
CA HIS A 4 -7.87 6.71 0.81
C HIS A 4 -9.25 7.25 0.47
N ASN A 5 -9.30 8.21 -0.46
CA ASN A 5 -10.53 8.89 -0.86
C ASN A 5 -11.56 7.96 -1.50
N ILE A 6 -11.13 6.89 -2.20
CA ILE A 6 -12.04 5.92 -2.85
C ILE A 6 -12.83 5.12 -1.81
N TYR A 7 -12.18 4.76 -0.71
CA TYR A 7 -12.77 3.95 0.35
C TYR A 7 -13.29 4.77 1.52
N ASP A 8 -13.07 6.08 1.50
CA ASP A 8 -13.40 7.02 2.59
C ASP A 8 -12.92 6.52 3.96
N SER A 9 -11.69 5.99 3.99
CA SER A 9 -11.15 5.27 5.16
C SER A 9 -9.63 5.39 5.28
N TRP A 10 -9.13 5.26 6.51
CA TRP A 10 -7.71 5.06 6.78
C TRP A 10 -7.36 3.59 6.59
N ILE A 11 -6.35 3.30 5.77
CA ILE A 11 -5.84 1.93 5.58
C ILE A 11 -4.31 1.91 5.65
N TRP A 12 -3.74 0.71 5.69
CA TRP A 12 -2.30 0.51 5.72
C TRP A 12 -1.68 0.94 4.39
N LEU A 13 -0.40 1.32 4.43
CA LEU A 13 0.34 1.67 3.23
C LEU A 13 0.62 0.40 2.42
N GLY A 14 0.52 0.46 1.09
CA GLY A 14 0.84 -0.67 0.23
C GLY A 14 0.05 -0.68 -1.07
N GLY A 15 0.52 -1.49 -2.02
CA GLY A 15 0.00 -1.50 -3.37
C GLY A 15 0.27 -2.80 -4.12
N HIS A 16 -0.10 -2.80 -5.40
CA HIS A 16 0.09 -3.94 -6.30
C HIS A 16 1.56 -4.24 -6.53
N THR A 17 1.89 -5.50 -6.77
CA THR A 17 3.25 -5.91 -7.11
C THR A 17 3.58 -5.66 -8.58
N ASP A 18 2.58 -5.54 -9.45
CA ASP A 18 2.70 -5.21 -10.88
C ASP A 18 3.78 -6.00 -11.63
N GLY A 19 3.96 -7.28 -11.26
CA GLY A 19 4.95 -8.18 -11.85
C GLY A 19 6.33 -8.16 -11.19
N ASP A 20 6.58 -7.28 -10.22
CA ASP A 20 7.77 -7.31 -9.38
C ASP A 20 7.64 -8.42 -8.31
N SER A 21 8.55 -9.39 -8.36
CA SER A 21 8.60 -10.49 -7.40
C SER A 21 9.34 -10.14 -6.11
N ASN A 22 10.04 -9.01 -6.07
CA ASN A 22 10.70 -8.52 -4.87
C ASN A 22 9.74 -7.68 -4.03
N LEU A 23 8.96 -8.37 -3.20
CA LEU A 23 7.95 -7.76 -2.34
C LEU A 23 8.51 -6.65 -1.44
N LYS A 24 9.75 -6.78 -0.95
CA LYS A 24 10.35 -5.74 -0.10
C LYS A 24 10.59 -4.45 -0.87
N ASN A 25 11.04 -4.55 -2.12
CA ASN A 25 11.21 -3.37 -2.97
C ASN A 25 9.87 -2.68 -3.23
N VAL A 26 8.82 -3.46 -3.53
CA VAL A 26 7.46 -2.95 -3.70
C VAL A 26 7.01 -2.20 -2.44
N ILE A 27 7.14 -2.82 -1.26
CA ILE A 27 6.73 -2.19 0.01
C ILE A 27 7.48 -0.88 0.28
N LEU A 28 8.80 -0.87 0.09
CA LEU A 28 9.60 0.34 0.29
C LEU A 28 9.23 1.45 -0.70
N LYS A 29 8.90 1.09 -1.94
CA LYS A 29 8.42 2.02 -2.97
C LYS A 29 7.07 2.62 -2.57
N GLU A 30 6.09 1.79 -2.26
CA GLU A 30 4.73 2.24 -1.91
C GLU A 30 4.74 3.10 -0.65
N ILE A 31 5.43 2.69 0.42
CA ILE A 31 5.54 3.52 1.64
C ILE A 31 6.14 4.90 1.34
N LYS A 32 7.20 4.94 0.53
CA LYS A 32 7.83 6.20 0.14
C LYS A 32 6.89 7.08 -0.68
N GLU A 33 6.15 6.49 -1.62
CA GLU A 33 5.20 7.21 -2.46
C GLU A 33 3.99 7.75 -1.69
N GLU A 34 3.45 6.95 -0.76
CA GLU A 34 2.22 7.28 -0.06
C GLU A 34 2.43 8.22 1.14
N SER A 35 3.54 8.06 1.85
CA SER A 35 3.77 8.78 3.10
C SER A 35 5.03 9.64 3.11
N GLY A 36 5.95 9.44 2.16
CA GLY A 36 7.24 10.13 2.11
C GLY A 36 8.28 9.65 3.09
N LEU A 37 8.01 8.57 3.81
CA LEU A 37 8.98 7.96 4.70
C LEU A 37 10.10 7.36 3.86
N THR A 38 11.34 7.62 4.27
CA THR A 38 12.53 7.14 3.54
C THR A 38 13.47 6.36 4.43
N ASN A 39 13.40 6.55 5.74
CA ASN A 39 14.23 5.84 6.70
C ASN A 39 13.37 4.86 7.53
N ILE A 40 12.95 3.80 6.84
CA ILE A 40 12.16 2.70 7.41
C ILE A 40 12.98 1.42 7.42
N ARG A 41 12.75 0.57 8.42
CA ARG A 41 13.40 -0.74 8.53
C ARG A 41 12.39 -1.85 8.72
N PHE A 42 12.67 -3.01 8.12
CA PHE A 42 11.95 -4.23 8.42
C PHE A 42 12.34 -4.71 9.83
N LEU A 43 11.33 -4.98 10.66
CA LEU A 43 11.54 -5.58 11.99
C LEU A 43 11.61 -7.11 11.91
N SER A 44 11.15 -7.69 10.81
CA SER A 44 11.26 -9.12 10.53
C SER A 44 11.45 -9.34 9.03
N GLU A 45 12.17 -10.41 8.71
CA GLU A 45 12.34 -10.91 7.34
C GLU A 45 11.16 -11.77 6.89
N ASN A 46 10.30 -12.19 7.83
CA ASN A 46 9.17 -13.06 7.59
C ASN A 46 7.90 -12.27 7.24
N ILE A 47 6.98 -12.94 6.54
CA ILE A 47 5.61 -12.47 6.37
C ILE A 47 4.97 -12.35 7.76
N PHE A 48 4.40 -11.19 8.04
CA PHE A 48 3.68 -10.93 9.29
C PHE A 48 2.27 -11.48 9.25
N SER A 49 1.57 -11.29 8.12
CA SER A 49 0.25 -11.84 7.88
C SER A 49 -0.05 -12.01 6.38
N LEU A 50 -1.04 -12.84 6.08
CA LEU A 50 -1.57 -13.10 4.74
C LEU A 50 -3.08 -13.01 4.80
N GLU A 51 -3.66 -12.18 3.93
CA GLU A 51 -5.10 -11.96 3.84
C GLU A 51 -5.59 -12.07 2.39
N VAL A 52 -6.84 -12.48 2.22
CA VAL A 52 -7.55 -12.36 0.94
C VAL A 52 -8.53 -11.21 1.09
N LEU A 53 -8.28 -10.11 0.38
CA LEU A 53 -9.11 -8.91 0.42
C LEU A 53 -9.96 -8.86 -0.84
N THR A 54 -11.24 -8.54 -0.69
CA THR A 54 -12.13 -8.30 -1.83
C THR A 54 -12.03 -6.86 -2.30
N VAL A 55 -11.88 -6.66 -3.60
CA VAL A 55 -12.01 -5.35 -4.24
C VAL A 55 -13.31 -5.31 -5.02
N ALA A 56 -14.18 -4.38 -4.66
CA ALA A 56 -15.40 -4.14 -5.42
C ALA A 56 -15.06 -3.51 -6.78
N GLY A 57 -15.79 -3.90 -7.82
CA GLY A 57 -15.63 -3.29 -9.14
C GLY A 57 -15.86 -1.78 -9.09
N HIS A 58 -15.02 -1.03 -9.78
CA HIS A 58 -15.00 0.43 -9.74
C HIS A 58 -14.49 1.02 -11.06
N MET A 59 -14.66 2.33 -11.23
CA MET A 59 -14.13 3.06 -12.38
C MET A 59 -12.74 3.62 -12.03
N LYS A 60 -11.75 3.38 -12.89
CA LYS A 60 -10.41 3.97 -12.79
C LYS A 60 -10.00 4.52 -14.15
N ASN A 61 -9.63 5.79 -14.21
CA ASN A 61 -9.20 6.48 -15.45
C ASN A 61 -10.18 6.32 -16.65
N GLY A 62 -11.49 6.24 -16.37
CA GLY A 62 -12.53 6.06 -17.39
C GLY A 62 -12.78 4.61 -17.82
N GLU A 63 -12.03 3.66 -17.29
CA GLU A 63 -12.21 2.23 -17.53
C GLU A 63 -12.84 1.53 -16.32
N TYR A 64 -13.70 0.54 -16.58
CA TYR A 64 -14.29 -0.27 -15.52
C TYR A 64 -13.36 -1.42 -15.14
N ILE A 65 -12.97 -1.48 -13.87
CA ILE A 65 -12.23 -2.58 -13.28
C ILE A 65 -13.24 -3.51 -12.60
N SER A 66 -13.25 -4.78 -13.01
CA SER A 66 -14.13 -5.79 -12.43
C SER A 66 -13.74 -6.13 -10.98
N SER A 67 -14.71 -6.56 -10.17
CA SER A 67 -14.43 -7.07 -8.84
C SER A 67 -13.40 -8.19 -8.89
N HIS A 68 -12.46 -8.17 -7.96
CA HIS A 68 -11.36 -9.14 -7.91
C HIS A 68 -10.85 -9.31 -6.47
N LEU A 69 -9.84 -10.17 -6.30
CA LEU A 69 -9.24 -10.45 -5.00
C LEU A 69 -7.80 -9.96 -4.98
N HIS A 70 -7.41 -9.32 -3.89
CA HIS A 70 -6.02 -9.10 -3.53
C HIS A 70 -5.56 -10.22 -2.59
N LEU A 71 -4.47 -10.90 -2.96
CA LEU A 71 -3.70 -11.74 -2.05
C LEU A 71 -2.68 -10.83 -1.36
N ASN A 72 -3.02 -10.35 -0.17
CA ASN A 72 -2.24 -9.34 0.53
C ASN A 72 -1.22 -9.99 1.46
N LEU A 73 0.05 -9.62 1.31
CA LEU A 73 1.13 -10.03 2.20
C LEU A 73 1.60 -8.82 3.00
N THR A 74 1.43 -8.91 4.32
CA THR A 74 1.86 -7.85 5.23
C THR A 74 3.25 -8.12 5.78
N PHE A 75 4.07 -7.08 5.87
CA PHE A 75 5.36 -7.12 6.58
C PHE A 75 5.36 -6.12 7.74
N LEU A 76 6.18 -6.39 8.74
CA LEU A 76 6.33 -5.51 9.91
C LEU A 76 7.50 -4.55 9.70
N LEU A 77 7.22 -3.25 9.72
CA LEU A 77 8.20 -2.18 9.55
C LEU A 77 8.14 -1.17 10.69
N GLU A 78 9.25 -0.48 10.91
CA GLU A 78 9.37 0.63 11.84
C GLU A 78 9.93 1.86 11.13
N ALA A 79 9.40 3.02 11.48
CA ALA A 79 9.84 4.34 11.04
C ALA A 79 10.06 5.26 12.25
N ASN A 80 10.90 6.28 12.11
CA ASN A 80 11.08 7.26 13.16
C ASN A 80 9.87 8.23 13.22
N THR A 81 9.33 8.45 14.41
CA THR A 81 8.20 9.38 14.64
C THR A 81 8.52 10.84 14.32
N THR A 82 9.79 11.20 14.16
CA THR A 82 10.22 12.56 13.77
C THR A 82 10.38 12.73 12.26
N GLU A 83 10.22 11.68 11.45
CA GLU A 83 10.25 11.83 9.99
C GLU A 83 9.08 12.66 9.49
N LYS A 84 9.34 13.45 8.45
CA LYS A 84 8.32 14.26 7.82
C LYS A 84 7.43 13.37 6.97
N LEU A 85 6.13 13.52 7.16
CA LEU A 85 5.11 12.89 6.33
C LEU A 85 4.65 13.88 5.25
N PHE A 86 4.26 13.37 4.10
CA PHE A 86 3.46 14.11 3.13
C PHE A 86 2.19 13.34 2.78
N ILE A 87 1.23 14.04 2.17
CA ILE A 87 -0.03 13.47 1.70
C ILE A 87 0.04 13.41 0.17
N LYS A 88 -0.10 12.21 -0.40
CA LYS A 88 -0.27 12.03 -1.85
C LYS A 88 -1.72 12.39 -2.22
N HIS A 89 -1.92 13.56 -2.80
CA HIS A 89 -3.28 14.07 -3.09
C HIS A 89 -3.94 13.35 -4.27
N ASP A 90 -3.14 12.83 -5.20
CA ASP A 90 -3.60 12.20 -6.44
C ASP A 90 -3.88 10.70 -6.28
N GLU A 91 -3.96 10.21 -5.04
CA GLU A 91 -3.95 8.77 -4.81
C GLU A 91 -5.29 8.11 -5.17
N ILE A 92 -5.30 7.54 -6.37
CA ILE A 92 -6.30 6.60 -6.86
C ILE A 92 -5.69 5.21 -6.71
N VAL A 93 -5.72 4.63 -5.50
CA VAL A 93 -5.28 3.23 -5.34
C VAL A 93 -6.26 2.32 -6.08
N THR A 94 -5.68 1.43 -6.89
CA THR A 94 -6.37 0.41 -7.70
C THR A 94 -7.03 -0.66 -6.83
#